data_AF-A0A401Y1M2-F1
#
_entry.id   AF-A0A401Y1M2-F1
#
_cell.length_a   1.000
_cell.length_b   1.000
_cell.length_c   1.000
_cell.angle_alpha   90.00
_cell.angle_beta   90.00
_cell.angle_gamma   90.00
#
_symmetry.space_group_name_H-M   'P 1'
#
loop_
_entity.id
_entity.type
_entity.pdbx_description
1 polymer ?
#
loop_
_entity_poly.entity_id
_entity_poly.type
_entity_poly.pdbx_seq_one_letter_code
_entity_poly.pdbx_strand_id
1 'polypeptide(L)'
;MDLTRLTIPQRISLGSMVVVAIAAFLPWVSIFGLSARGTEGDGIITLVLSVVGLVVLMLTSGALKADKSGGKISQIALVVMAAIVALIGLFDMNGAAAIGLYLTLFAGLAWVVGAIWQLSVSKSIAATPEVTD
;
A
#
# COMPACT_ATOMS: atom_id res chain seq x y z
N MET A 1 -18.28 5.85 -6.41
CA MET A 1 -17.37 5.03 -5.61
C MET A 1 -18.01 4.81 -4.27
N ASP A 2 -18.05 3.56 -3.81
CA ASP A 2 -18.61 3.22 -2.49
C ASP A 2 -17.53 2.50 -1.67
N LEU A 3 -16.80 3.27 -0.87
CA LEU A 3 -15.70 2.78 -0.04
C LEU A 3 -16.18 1.85 1.08
N THR A 4 -17.49 1.85 1.40
CA THR A 4 -18.05 0.96 2.40
C THR A 4 -18.03 -0.50 1.96
N ARG A 5 -17.94 -0.76 0.65
CA ARG A 5 -17.82 -2.11 0.06
C ARG A 5 -16.43 -2.71 0.15
N LEU A 6 -15.42 -1.92 0.55
CA LEU A 6 -14.08 -2.43 0.75
C LEU A 6 -14.02 -3.29 2.01
N THR A 7 -13.36 -4.44 1.90
CA THR A 7 -13.03 -5.29 3.05
C THR A 7 -12.08 -4.56 4.00
N ILE A 8 -12.00 -4.99 5.27
CA ILE A 8 -11.05 -4.40 6.24
C ILE A 8 -9.61 -4.40 5.71
N PRO A 9 -9.06 -5.51 5.15
CA PRO A 9 -7.73 -5.51 4.57
C PRO A 9 -7.56 -4.47 3.45
N GLN A 10 -8.55 -4.34 2.56
CA GLN A 10 -8.52 -3.35 1.48
C GLN A 10 -8.56 -1.92 1.99
N ARG A 11 -9.33 -1.63 3.05
CA ARG A 11 -9.37 -0.30 3.68
C ARG A 11 -8.04 0.06 4.33
N ILE A 12 -7.39 -0.90 4.98
CA ILE A 12 -6.05 -0.71 5.53
C ILE A 12 -5.08 -0.38 4.39
N SER A 13 -5.04 -1.19 3.33
CA SER A 13 -4.19 -0.94 2.17
C SER A 13 -4.48 0.41 1.51
N LEU A 14 -5.75 0.79 1.35
CA LEU A 14 -6.17 2.08 0.82
C LEU A 14 -5.60 3.24 1.66
N GLY A 15 -5.85 3.21 2.96
CA GLY A 15 -5.38 4.25 3.89
C GLY A 15 -3.87 4.36 3.87
N SER A 16 -3.17 3.23 3.89
CA SER A 16 -1.71 3.18 3.79
C SER A 16 -1.18 3.81 2.51
N MET A 17 -1.73 3.47 1.34
CA MET A 17 -1.28 4.05 0.07
C MET A 17 -1.47 5.58 0.04
N VAL A 18 -2.59 6.08 0.59
CA VAL A 18 -2.82 7.53 0.71
C VAL A 18 -1.77 8.18 1.61
N VAL A 19 -1.44 7.56 2.74
CA VAL A 19 -0.39 8.07 3.64
C VAL A 19 0.98 8.06 2.95
N VAL A 20 1.33 6.99 2.23
CA VAL A 20 2.59 6.92 1.45
C VAL A 20 2.65 8.04 0.40
N ALA A 21 1.56 8.26 -0.34
CA ALA A 21 1.50 9.31 -1.34
C ALA A 21 1.73 10.70 -0.74
N ILE A 22 1.13 10.99 0.42
CA ILE A 22 1.35 12.25 1.15
C ILE A 22 2.79 12.32 1.68
N ALA A 23 3.31 11.22 2.23
CA ALA A 23 4.63 11.14 2.83
C ALA A 23 5.76 11.43 1.84
N ALA A 24 5.57 11.14 0.54
CA ALA A 24 6.53 11.48 -0.50
C ALA A 24 6.81 13.00 -0.62
N PHE A 25 5.84 13.85 -0.30
CA PHE A 25 5.99 15.31 -0.35
C PHE A 25 6.52 15.93 0.94
N LEU A 26 6.62 15.13 2.01
CA LEU A 26 7.12 15.58 3.30
C LEU A 26 8.65 15.52 3.37
N PRO A 27 9.28 16.21 4.34
CA PRO A 27 10.70 16.07 4.61
C PRO A 27 11.06 14.61 4.92
N TRP A 28 11.99 14.05 4.14
CA TRP A 28 12.53 12.71 4.36
C TRP A 28 13.80 12.74 5.18
N VAL A 29 14.65 13.74 4.95
CA VAL A 29 15.87 13.98 5.72
C VAL A 29 15.86 15.42 6.22
N SER A 30 16.24 15.62 7.49
CA SER A 30 16.37 16.96 8.08
C SER A 30 17.63 17.04 8.93
N ILE A 31 18.55 17.93 8.54
CA ILE A 31 19.82 18.19 9.25
C ILE A 31 19.92 19.68 9.55
N PHE A 32 20.02 20.04 10.83
CA PHE A 32 20.21 21.44 11.28
C PHE A 32 19.25 22.47 10.63
N GLY A 33 17.99 22.09 10.40
CA GLY A 33 16.96 22.98 9.82
C GLY A 33 16.90 23.01 8.29
N LEU A 34 17.83 22.33 7.61
CA LEU A 34 17.74 22.06 6.16
C LEU A 34 17.03 20.73 5.94
N SER A 35 15.99 20.73 5.12
CA SER A 35 15.17 19.54 4.83
C SER A 35 15.22 19.20 3.35
N ALA A 36 15.44 17.93 3.05
CA ALA A 36 15.25 17.37 1.71
C ALA A 36 13.91 16.64 1.66
N ARG A 37 13.14 16.87 0.60
CA ARG A 37 11.83 16.24 0.39
C ARG A 37 11.99 14.84 -0.18
N GLY A 38 11.03 13.95 0.07
CA GLY A 38 11.02 12.63 -0.55
C GLY A 38 11.04 12.68 -2.07
N THR A 39 10.33 13.64 -2.67
CA THR A 39 10.31 13.85 -4.13
C THR A 39 11.66 14.24 -4.75
N GLU A 40 12.65 14.62 -3.95
CA GLU A 40 14.01 14.92 -4.45
C GLU A 40 14.88 13.67 -4.59
N GLY A 41 14.42 12.51 -4.08
CA GLY A 41 15.09 11.22 -4.19
C GLY A 41 14.09 10.09 -4.47
N ASP A 42 14.20 9.00 -3.72
CA ASP A 42 13.43 7.77 -3.95
C ASP A 42 11.93 7.88 -3.60
N GLY A 43 11.50 9.01 -3.03
CA GLY A 43 10.09 9.28 -2.77
C GLY A 43 9.24 9.42 -4.02
N ILE A 44 9.83 9.69 -5.20
CA ILE A 44 9.09 9.59 -6.48
C ILE A 44 8.67 8.14 -6.73
N ILE A 45 9.53 7.17 -6.44
CA ILE A 45 9.26 5.75 -6.67
C ILE A 45 8.12 5.30 -5.75
N THR A 46 8.18 5.65 -4.45
CA THR A 46 7.11 5.30 -3.50
C THR A 46 5.79 5.99 -3.83
N LEU A 47 5.83 7.24 -4.31
CA LEU A 47 4.65 7.94 -4.83
C LEU A 47 4.03 7.19 -6.02
N VAL A 48 4.81 6.88 -7.05
CA VAL A 48 4.32 6.16 -8.24
C VAL A 48 3.74 4.80 -7.84
N LEU A 49 4.44 4.04 -7.01
CA LEU A 49 3.96 2.74 -6.52
C LEU A 49 2.65 2.87 -5.74
N SER A 50 2.51 3.88 -4.88
CA SER A 50 1.28 4.11 -4.12
C SER A 50 0.10 4.48 -5.03
N VAL A 51 0.32 5.32 -6.04
CA VAL A 51 -0.72 5.71 -7.01
C VAL A 51 -1.13 4.52 -7.88
N VAL A 52 -0.16 3.77 -8.42
CA VAL A 52 -0.44 2.55 -9.20
C VAL A 52 -1.16 1.52 -8.33
N GLY A 53 -0.73 1.34 -7.08
CA GLY A 53 -1.38 0.48 -6.09
C GLY A 53 -2.83 0.89 -5.83
N LEU A 54 -3.11 2.18 -5.68
CA LEU A 54 -4.47 2.71 -5.53
C LEU A 54 -5.33 2.39 -6.76
N VAL A 55 -4.79 2.63 -7.96
CA VAL A 55 -5.50 2.32 -9.22
C VAL A 55 -5.80 0.83 -9.30
N VAL A 56 -4.81 -0.03 -9.03
CA VAL A 56 -5.01 -1.49 -9.03
C VAL A 56 -6.06 -1.89 -8.00
N LEU A 57 -5.98 -1.39 -6.77
CA LEU A 57 -6.96 -1.69 -5.72
C LEU A 57 -8.37 -1.24 -6.14
N MET A 58 -8.54 -0.04 -6.67
CA MET A 58 -9.85 0.47 -7.10
C MET A 58 -10.44 -0.35 -8.25
N LEU A 59 -9.62 -0.72 -9.24
CA LEU A 59 -10.07 -1.48 -10.41
C LEU A 59 -10.34 -2.96 -10.12
N THR A 60 -9.84 -3.48 -9.01
CA THR A 60 -9.91 -4.90 -8.63
C THR A 60 -10.68 -5.16 -7.33
N SER A 61 -11.25 -4.11 -6.73
CA SER A 61 -12.12 -4.21 -5.55
C SER A 61 -13.57 -3.90 -5.89
N GLY A 62 -14.44 -4.18 -4.91
CA GLY A 62 -15.87 -3.86 -4.97
C GLY A 62 -16.20 -2.36 -4.94
N ALA A 63 -15.21 -1.47 -4.81
CA ALA A 63 -15.41 -0.02 -4.69
C ALA A 63 -15.99 0.63 -5.95
N LEU A 64 -15.71 0.06 -7.13
CA LEU A 64 -16.19 0.54 -8.43
C LEU A 64 -17.31 -0.31 -9.05
N LYS A 65 -17.26 -1.64 -8.89
CA LYS A 65 -18.28 -2.58 -9.38
C LYS A 65 -18.52 -3.68 -8.35
N ALA A 66 -19.79 -3.96 -8.05
CA ALA A 66 -20.18 -4.88 -6.97
C ALA A 66 -19.62 -6.31 -7.11
N ASP A 67 -19.55 -6.82 -8.34
CA ASP A 67 -19.24 -8.25 -8.58
C ASP A 67 -17.76 -8.52 -8.90
N LYS A 68 -16.88 -7.53 -8.73
CA LYS A 68 -15.47 -7.67 -9.14
C LYS A 68 -14.61 -8.07 -7.95
N SER A 69 -14.32 -9.37 -7.83
CA SER A 69 -13.24 -9.85 -6.97
C SER A 69 -11.92 -9.79 -7.75
N GLY A 70 -10.92 -9.13 -7.18
CA GLY A 70 -9.60 -9.02 -7.79
C GLY A 70 -8.93 -10.37 -7.90
N GLY A 71 -8.52 -10.74 -9.11
CA GLY A 71 -7.82 -12.01 -9.36
C GLY A 71 -6.47 -12.08 -8.62
N LYS A 72 -5.98 -13.30 -8.39
CA LYS A 72 -4.73 -13.60 -7.66
C LYS A 72 -3.53 -12.76 -8.12
N ILE A 73 -3.42 -12.47 -9.42
CA ILE A 73 -2.34 -11.65 -10.00
C ILE A 73 -2.35 -10.24 -9.40
N SER A 74 -3.52 -9.59 -9.33
CA SER A 74 -3.63 -8.23 -8.78
C SER A 74 -3.28 -8.18 -7.30
N GLN A 75 -3.64 -9.20 -6.54
CA GLN A 75 -3.32 -9.31 -5.12
C GLN A 75 -1.82 -9.48 -4.90
N ILE A 76 -1.16 -10.33 -5.69
CA ILE A 76 0.30 -10.49 -5.65
C ILE A 76 1.00 -9.17 -6.03
N ALA A 77 0.52 -8.49 -7.08
CA ALA A 77 1.07 -7.20 -7.47
C ALA A 77 0.98 -6.18 -6.33
N LEU A 78 -0.15 -6.11 -5.61
CA LEU A 78 -0.30 -5.23 -4.44
C LEU A 78 0.67 -5.59 -3.31
N VAL A 79 0.91 -6.88 -3.04
CA VAL A 79 1.90 -7.32 -2.04
C VAL A 79 3.31 -6.89 -2.44
N VAL A 80 3.69 -7.08 -3.71
CA VAL A 80 5.03 -6.71 -4.21
C VAL A 80 5.24 -5.20 -4.12
N MET A 81 4.26 -4.38 -4.57
CA MET A 81 4.35 -2.93 -4.47
C MET A 81 4.48 -2.48 -3.00
N ALA A 82 3.67 -3.04 -2.10
CA ALA A 82 3.74 -2.73 -0.68
C ALA A 82 5.11 -3.08 -0.08
N ALA A 83 5.65 -4.25 -0.43
CA ALA A 83 6.95 -4.71 0.04
C ALA A 83 8.08 -3.77 -0.43
N ILE A 84 8.06 -3.36 -1.70
CA ILE A 84 9.06 -2.42 -2.23
C ILE A 84 8.97 -1.07 -1.48
N VAL A 85 7.77 -0.54 -1.25
CA VAL A 85 7.61 0.72 -0.50
C VAL A 85 8.14 0.59 0.93
N ALA A 86 7.83 -0.50 1.63
CA ALA A 86 8.33 -0.74 2.97
C ALA A 86 9.86 -0.89 3.00
N LEU A 87 10.44 -1.56 2.00
CA LEU A 87 11.89 -1.70 1.87
C LEU A 87 12.57 -0.38 1.60
N ILE A 88 12.05 0.48 0.70
CA ILE A 88 12.60 1.83 0.46
C ILE A 88 12.60 2.62 1.77
N GLY A 89 11.47 2.66 2.48
CA GLY A 89 11.38 3.35 3.76
C GLY A 89 12.35 2.81 4.82
N LEU A 90 12.67 1.50 4.77
CA LEU A 90 13.62 0.88 5.69
C LEU A 90 15.07 1.17 5.32
N PHE A 91 15.43 1.09 4.03
CA PHE A 91 16.78 1.31 3.54
C PHE A 91 17.22 2.77 3.63
N ASP A 92 16.29 3.70 3.42
CA ASP A 92 16.57 5.14 3.52
C ASP A 92 16.62 5.63 4.97
N MET A 93 16.21 4.78 5.92
CA MET A 93 16.19 5.13 7.33
C MET A 93 17.62 5.35 7.85
N ASN A 94 17.92 6.59 8.23
CA ASN A 94 19.23 7.00 8.70
C ASN A 94 19.12 7.96 9.89
N GLY A 95 20.26 8.37 10.45
CA GLY A 95 20.30 9.24 11.64
C GLY A 95 19.71 10.64 11.47
N ALA A 96 19.39 11.05 10.24
CA ALA A 96 18.75 12.31 9.90
C ALA A 96 17.33 12.13 9.35
N ALA A 97 16.73 10.95 9.53
CA ALA A 97 15.36 10.67 9.08
C ALA A 97 14.34 11.65 9.69
N ALA A 98 13.45 12.13 8.84
CA ALA A 98 12.37 13.02 9.19
C ALA A 98 11.00 12.34 8.98
N ILE A 99 9.93 13.07 9.26
CA ILE A 99 8.57 12.53 9.34
C ILE A 99 8.12 11.78 8.07
N GLY A 100 8.55 12.22 6.88
CA GLY A 100 8.20 11.58 5.62
C GLY A 100 8.73 10.16 5.49
N LEU A 101 9.96 9.88 5.97
CA LEU A 101 10.51 8.52 5.96
C LEU A 101 9.79 7.60 6.95
N TYR A 102 9.50 8.08 8.16
CA TYR A 102 8.74 7.29 9.14
C TYR A 102 7.34 6.94 8.62
N LEU A 103 6.63 7.92 8.04
CA LEU A 103 5.31 7.68 7.45
C LEU A 103 5.39 6.71 6.28
N THR A 104 6.40 6.84 5.40
CA THR A 104 6.60 5.91 4.29
C THR A 104 6.84 4.48 4.78
N LEU A 105 7.71 4.30 5.78
CA LEU A 105 8.00 2.98 6.36
C LEU A 105 6.75 2.37 7.02
N PHE A 106 6.14 3.07 7.98
CA PHE A 106 5.03 2.49 8.75
C PHE A 106 3.77 2.31 7.91
N ALA A 107 3.46 3.24 7.00
CA ALA A 107 2.37 3.06 6.07
C ALA A 107 2.66 1.94 5.08
N GLY A 108 3.90 1.81 4.59
CA GLY A 108 4.37 0.69 3.77
C GLY A 108 4.16 -0.65 4.47
N LEU A 109 4.57 -0.78 5.74
CA LEU A 109 4.35 -1.98 6.54
C LEU A 109 2.86 -2.29 6.74
N ALA A 110 2.05 -1.28 7.06
CA ALA A 110 0.59 -1.45 7.17
C ALA A 110 -0.04 -1.87 5.83
N TRP A 111 0.46 -1.37 4.71
CA TRP A 111 0.04 -1.81 3.38
C TRP A 111 0.40 -3.28 3.16
N VAL A 112 1.63 -3.70 3.49
CA VAL A 112 2.05 -5.11 3.38
C VAL A 112 1.11 -6.02 4.18
N VAL A 113 0.81 -5.65 5.43
CA VAL A 113 -0.13 -6.40 6.28
C VAL A 113 -1.52 -6.49 5.63
N GLY A 114 -2.08 -5.37 5.15
CA GLY A 114 -3.38 -5.38 4.48
C GLY A 114 -3.39 -6.24 3.21
N ALA A 115 -2.33 -6.18 2.40
CA ALA A 115 -2.23 -6.93 1.15
C ALA A 115 -2.07 -8.45 1.39
N ILE A 116 -1.22 -8.85 2.34
CA ILE A 116 -1.04 -10.26 2.72
C ILE A 116 -2.32 -10.83 3.33
N TRP A 117 -2.99 -10.05 4.18
CA TRP A 117 -4.25 -10.47 4.79
C TRP A 117 -5.33 -10.68 3.71
N GLN A 118 -5.47 -9.76 2.76
CA GLN A 118 -6.39 -9.91 1.63
C GLN A 118 -6.11 -11.18 0.81
N LEU A 119 -4.84 -11.48 0.54
CA LEU A 119 -4.43 -12.69 -0.19
C LEU A 119 -4.78 -13.97 0.59
N SER A 120 -4.60 -13.94 1.90
CA SER A 120 -4.87 -15.07 2.79
C SER A 120 -6.36 -15.39 2.87
N VAL A 121 -7.21 -14.37 2.97
CA VAL A 121 -8.67 -14.52 2.93
C VAL A 121 -9.13 -15.09 1.59
N SER A 122 -8.59 -14.57 0.49
CA SER A 122 -8.96 -15.04 -0.86
C SER A 122 -8.58 -16.51 -1.09
N LYS A 123 -7.42 -16.94 -0.57
CA LYS A 123 -6.99 -18.34 -0.62
C LYS A 123 -7.90 -19.27 0.19
N SER A 124 -8.35 -18.84 1.37
CA SER A 124 -9.25 -19.64 2.22
C SER A 124 -10.60 -19.88 1.55
N ILE A 125 -11.17 -18.85 0.92
CA ILE A 125 -12.46 -18.96 0.21
C ILE A 125 -12.36 -19.95 -0.94
N ALA A 126 -11.29 -19.88 -1.74
CA ALA A 126 -11.08 -20.77 -2.87
C ALA A 126 -10.84 -22.25 -2.50
N ALA A 127 -10.48 -22.55 -1.25
CA ALA A 127 -10.18 -23.90 -0.79
C ALA A 127 -11.41 -24.65 -0.21
N THR A 128 -12.57 -24.00 -0.11
CA THR A 128 -13.79 -24.63 0.41
C THR A 128 -14.49 -25.35 -0.75
N PRO A 129 -14.54 -26.69 -0.78
CA PRO A 129 -15.23 -27.41 -1.85
C PRO A 129 -16.73 -27.14 -1.77
N GLU A 130 -17.34 -26.84 -2.91
CA GLU A 130 -18.78 -26.72 -3.09
C GLU A 130 -19.41 -28.08 -2.74
N VAL A 131 -20.06 -28.17 -1.58
CA VAL A 131 -20.92 -29.32 -1.26
C VAL A 131 -22.08 -29.22 -2.22
N THR A 132 -22.00 -30.00 -3.29
CA THR A 132 -23.07 -30.17 -4.26
C THR A 132 -24.09 -31.11 -3.62
N ASP A 133 -25.19 -30.52 -3.16
CA ASP A 133 -26.41 -31.24 -2.77
C ASP A 133 -27.14 -31.77 -4.02
#